data_AF-A0A1Q3BLH3-F1
#
_entry.id   AF-A0A1Q3BLH3-F1
#
_cell.length_a   1.000
_cell.length_b   1.000
_cell.length_c   1.000
_cell.angle_alpha   90.00
_cell.angle_beta   90.00
_cell.angle_gamma   90.00
#
_symmetry.space_group_name_H-M   'P 1'
#
loop_
_entity.id
_entity.type
_entity.pdbx_description
1 polymer ?
#
loop_
_entity_poly.entity_id
_entity_poly.type
_entity_poly.pdbx_seq_one_letter_code
_entity_poly.pdbx_strand_id
1 'polypeptide(L)' 'YAVKVGVPEFLNGIGRGVETHVPKLESEIGDMHKLLVTRTLKLKKLGIPCKHRKLILNYAHKYRVGIWRPRAELMKA' A
#
# COMPACT_ATOMS: atom_id res chain seq x y z
N TYR A 1 16.06 -11.19 -8.31
CA TYR A 1 14.59 -11.21 -8.19
C TYR A 1 14.12 -9.96 -7.45
N ALA A 2 14.08 -8.81 -8.13
CA ALA A 2 13.38 -7.64 -7.62
C ALA A 2 11.91 -7.81 -8.02
N VAL A 3 11.13 -8.51 -7.18
CA VAL A 3 9.68 -8.58 -7.37
C VAL A 3 9.19 -7.15 -7.22
N LYS A 4 8.89 -6.54 -8.37
CA LYS A 4 8.44 -5.15 -8.48
C LYS A 4 6.98 -5.13 -8.02
N VAL A 5 6.75 -5.38 -6.73
CA VAL A 5 5.43 -5.29 -6.11
C VAL A 5 4.93 -3.89 -6.43
N GLY A 6 3.83 -3.76 -7.17
CA GLY A 6 3.19 -2.49 -7.44
C GLY A 6 2.46 -1.96 -6.20
N VAL A 7 2.21 -0.64 -6.18
CA VAL A 7 1.24 -0.03 -5.26
C VAL A 7 -0.11 -0.77 -5.26
N PRO A 8 -0.70 -1.17 -6.41
CA PRO A 8 -1.96 -1.91 -6.41
C PRO A 8 -1.84 -3.29 -5.74
N GLU A 9 -0.78 -4.05 -6.01
CA GLU A 9 -0.56 -5.37 -5.40
C GLU A 9 -0.36 -5.28 -3.88
N PHE A 10 0.34 -4.24 -3.42
CA PHE A 10 0.52 -4.00 -2.00
C PHE A 10 -0.81 -3.71 -1.29
N LEU A 11 -1.66 -2.87 -1.87
CA LEU A 11 -2.95 -2.51 -1.27
C LEU A 11 -3.96 -3.68 -1.34
N ASN A 12 -3.94 -4.45 -2.42
CA ASN A 12 -4.74 -5.68 -2.56
C ASN A 12 -4.32 -6.74 -1.53
N GLY A 13 -3.02 -6.90 -1.28
CA GLY A 13 -2.53 -7.80 -0.23
C GLY A 13 -2.95 -7.40 1.20
N ILE A 14 -3.16 -6.11 1.46
CA ILE A 14 -3.67 -5.61 2.75
C ILE A 14 -5.17 -5.94 2.91
N GLY A 15 -5.93 -5.83 1.83
CA GLY A 15 -7.37 -6.03 1.80
C GLY A 15 -8.16 -5.02 2.64
N ARG A 16 -9.35 -5.43 3.10
CA ARG A 16 -10.25 -4.64 3.99
C ARG A 16 -10.68 -3.28 3.40
N GLY A 17 -10.92 -3.24 2.09
CA GLY A 17 -11.46 -2.07 1.38
C GLY A 17 -10.45 -0.95 1.10
N VAL A 18 -9.16 -1.14 1.42
CA VAL A 18 -8.10 -0.18 1.10
C VAL A 18 -7.84 -0.11 -0.42
N GLU A 19 -8.21 -1.13 -1.17
CA GLU A 19 -8.15 -1.21 -2.64
C GLU A 19 -8.87 -0.04 -3.32
N THR A 20 -9.96 0.46 -2.73
CA THR A 20 -10.71 1.59 -3.27
C THR A 20 -9.91 2.91 -3.31
N HIS A 21 -8.79 2.97 -2.59
CA HIS A 21 -7.90 4.13 -2.56
C HIS A 21 -6.69 3.99 -3.50
N VAL A 22 -6.55 2.87 -4.22
CA VAL A 22 -5.51 2.64 -5.24
C VAL A 22 -5.40 3.80 -6.24
N PRO A 23 -6.47 4.26 -6.92
CA PRO A 23 -6.32 5.29 -7.95
C PRO A 23 -5.80 6.63 -7.41
N LYS A 24 -6.13 6.95 -6.14
CA LYS A 24 -5.66 8.18 -5.48
C LYS A 24 -4.19 8.05 -5.05
N LEU A 25 -3.78 6.86 -4.63
CA LEU A 25 -2.42 6.57 -4.19
C LEU A 25 -1.47 6.41 -5.39
N GLU A 26 -1.91 5.81 -6.49
CA GLU A 26 -1.12 5.74 -7.73
C GLU A 26 -0.89 7.12 -8.34
N SER A 27 -1.92 7.97 -8.40
CA SER A 27 -1.79 9.31 -8.99
C SER A 27 -0.81 10.22 -8.24
N GLU A 28 -0.80 10.14 -6.90
CA GLU A 28 -0.03 11.07 -6.06
C GLU A 28 1.32 10.53 -5.57
N ILE A 29 1.42 9.21 -5.36
CA ILE A 29 2.63 8.60 -4.82
C ILE A 29 3.41 7.90 -5.93
N GLY A 30 2.73 7.20 -6.84
CA GLY A 30 3.27 6.55 -8.05
C GLY A 30 4.33 5.46 -7.83
N ASP A 31 4.92 5.40 -6.64
CA ASP A 31 6.08 4.57 -6.35
C ASP A 31 5.96 3.90 -4.98
N MET A 32 6.28 2.61 -4.92
CA MET A 32 6.23 1.84 -3.68
C MET A 32 7.18 2.34 -2.62
N HIS A 33 8.39 2.79 -2.98
CA HIS A 33 9.32 3.34 -2.00
C HIS A 33 8.73 4.60 -1.35
N LYS A 34 8.08 5.45 -2.14
CA LYS A 34 7.40 6.63 -1.61
C LYS A 34 6.24 6.23 -0.71
N LEU A 35 5.47 5.20 -1.04
CA LEU A 35 4.36 4.71 -0.19
C LEU A 35 4.87 4.24 1.19
N LEU A 36 5.97 3.50 1.22
CA LEU A 36 6.56 2.95 2.46
C LEU A 36 7.17 4.02 3.38
N VAL A 37 7.57 5.17 2.81
CA VAL A 37 8.14 6.30 3.55
C VAL A 37 7.07 7.35 3.87
N THR A 38 5.89 7.28 3.23
CA THR A 38 4.81 8.24 3.40
C THR A 38 4.28 8.27 4.84
N ARG A 39 3.97 9.48 5.32
CA ARG A 39 3.44 9.72 6.67
C ARG A 39 1.95 10.07 6.64
N THR A 40 1.31 10.01 7.80
CA THR A 40 -0.13 10.22 8.00
C THR A 40 -0.67 11.53 7.41
N LEU A 41 0.09 12.63 7.45
CA LEU A 41 -0.36 13.93 6.93
C LEU A 41 -0.63 13.89 5.42
N LYS A 42 0.24 13.25 4.63
CA LYS A 42 0.03 13.07 3.19
C LYS A 42 -1.21 12.22 2.92
N LEU A 43 -1.34 11.09 3.62
CA LEU A 43 -2.53 10.22 3.49
C LEU A 43 -3.83 10.92 3.93
N LYS A 44 -3.76 11.87 4.89
CA LYS A 44 -4.91 12.67 5.31
C LYS A 44 -5.34 13.66 4.23
N LYS A 45 -4.40 14.32 3.55
CA LYS A 45 -4.70 15.22 2.43
C LYS A 45 -5.40 14.50 1.27
N LEU A 46 -5.08 13.22 1.05
CA LEU A 46 -5.73 12.36 0.05
C LEU A 46 -7.16 11.93 0.41
N GLY A 47 -7.69 12.35 1.56
CA GLY A 47 -9.04 12.00 2.00
C GLY A 47 -9.20 10.54 2.45
N ILE A 48 -8.11 9.83 2.75
CA ILE A 48 -8.17 8.43 3.21
C ILE A 48 -8.65 8.40 4.66
N PRO A 49 -9.70 7.62 5.01
CA PRO A 49 -10.19 7.51 6.38
C PRO A 49 -9.14 7.06 7.40
N CYS A 50 -9.28 7.49 8.66
CA CYS A 50 -8.32 7.18 9.75
C CYS A 50 -8.02 5.68 9.90
N LYS A 51 -9.05 4.82 9.75
CA LYS A 51 -8.90 3.36 9.84
C LYS A 51 -7.97 2.82 8.75
N HIS A 52 -8.19 3.23 7.51
CA HIS A 52 -7.36 2.80 6.37
C HIS A 52 -5.93 3.37 6.46
N ARG A 53 -5.75 4.62 6.91
CA ARG A 53 -4.40 5.18 7.12
C ARG A 53 -3.56 4.37 8.13
N LYS A 54 -4.17 3.97 9.25
CA LYS A 54 -3.51 3.12 10.25
C LYS A 54 -3.12 1.77 9.68
N LEU A 55 -4.01 1.18 8.87
CA LEU A 55 -3.77 -0.11 8.24
C LEU A 55 -2.60 -0.05 7.24
N ILE A 56 -2.61 0.92 6.33
CA ILE A 56 -1.54 1.15 5.34
C ILE A 56 -0.19 1.31 6.03
N LEU A 57 -0.10 2.14 7.07
CA LEU A 57 1.16 2.39 7.77
C LEU A 57 1.66 1.16 8.54
N ASN A 58 0.75 0.38 9.13
CA ASN A 58 1.12 -0.86 9.82
C ASN A 58 1.71 -1.89 8.84
N TYR A 59 1.02 -2.13 7.71
CA TYR A 59 1.51 -3.06 6.69
C TYR A 59 2.76 -2.54 5.96
N ALA A 60 2.89 -1.22 5.78
CA ALA A 60 4.10 -0.62 5.23
C ALA A 60 5.30 -0.87 6.16
N HIS A 61 5.10 -0.74 7.48
CA HIS A 61 6.13 -1.09 8.44
C HIS A 61 6.47 -2.58 8.39
N LYS A 62 5.47 -3.47 8.44
CA LYS A 62 5.66 -4.93 8.33
C LYS A 62 6.39 -5.35 7.06
N TYR A 63 6.12 -4.68 5.93
CA TYR A 63 6.82 -4.89 4.67
C TYR A 63 8.29 -4.45 4.74
N ARG A 64 8.58 -3.30 5.36
CA ARG A 64 9.95 -2.82 5.56
C ARG A 64 10.78 -3.74 6.45
N VAL A 65 10.17 -4.33 7.49
CA VAL A 65 10.85 -5.26 8.40
C VAL A 65 10.80 -6.72 7.93
N GLY A 66 10.21 -6.99 6.76
CA GLY A 66 10.18 -8.33 6.15
C GLY A 66 9.23 -9.35 6.80
N ILE A 67 8.48 -8.97 7.84
CA ILE A 67 7.51 -9.83 8.55
C ILE A 67 6.31 -10.18 7.67
N TRP A 68 6.00 -9.31 6.71
CA TRP A 68 4.88 -9.49 5.81
C TRP A 68 5.29 -9.13 4.39
N ARG A 69 4.83 -9.91 3.43
CA ARG A 69 4.87 -9.57 2.01
C ARG A 69 3.47 -9.79 1.45
N PRO A 70 2.97 -8.88 0.59
CA PRO A 70 1.76 -9.14 -0.14
C PRO A 70 2.00 -10.44 -0.90
N ARG A 71 1.15 -11.44 -0.61
CA ARG A 71 1.13 -12.64 -1.42
C ARG A 71 0.59 -12.16 -2.75
N ALA A 72 1.47 -12.02 -3.73
CA ALA A 72 1.04 -12.05 -5.11
C ALA A 72 0.35 -13.40 -5.23
N GLU A 73 -0.99 -13.44 -5.08
CA GLU A 73 -1.74 -14.41 -5.83
C GLU A 73 -1.29 -14.12 -7.26
N LEU A 74 -0.44 -15.03 -7.73
CA LEU A 74 -0.06 -15.19 -9.11
C LEU A 74 -1.38 -15.06 -9.86
N MET A 75 -1.70 -13.87 -10.37
CA MET A 75 -2.89 -13.75 -11.19
C MET A 75 -2.60 -14.66 -12.36
N LYS A 76 -3.46 -15.67 -12.42
CA LYS A 76 -3.53 -16.71 -13.43
C LYS A 76 -3.31 -16.09 -14.81
N ALA A 77 -2.62 -16.87 -15.64
CA ALA A 77 -2.44 -16.67 -17.07
C ALA A 77 -3.71 -16.17 -17.78
#